data_AF-A0A660PTH6-F1
#
_entry.id   AF-A0A660PTH6-F1
#
_cell.length_a   1.000
_cell.length_b   1.000
_cell.length_c   1.000
_cell.angle_alpha   90.00
_cell.angle_beta   90.00
_cell.angle_gamma   90.00
#
_symmetry.space_group_name_H-M   'P 1'
#
loop_
_entity.id
_entity.type
_entity.pdbx_description
1 polymer ?
#
loop_
_entity_poly.entity_id
_entity_poly.type
_entity_poly.pdbx_seq_one_letter_code
_entity_poly.pdbx_strand_id
1 'polypeptide(L)'
;MQPALVKHLQAWLITGNKWQRIIATLILCLLIGIIGGALFAFLGPILAIALLMAIAGALIMLRSTQFTFFALIGVICLLPFAALPVPNIGFSPTFLDLVLVVLLFTWLFKVARKKQQRFLSSPLGPPIAAFMVLACASFVIGLSYAPITTNLLRHFVELLLSIFLFFLVLNNVRTRGQLEQIVIALIWAGFAASLIGIVLYFLPHNTTVRLLSTLRIFRYPSGSAVLRFVEDNPELPLRATSTSIDPNVLGGLLVVVTAVTVPQLLARDPLPPFNRGWHWLGINWLAVP
;
A
#
# COMPACT_ATOMS: atom_id res chain seq x y z
N MET A 1 9.59 -24.88 27.45
CA MET A 1 9.43 -23.91 28.58
C MET A 1 8.22 -22.96 28.43
N GLN A 2 7.10 -23.32 27.77
CA GLN A 2 6.00 -22.36 27.51
C GLN A 2 4.53 -22.80 27.75
N PRO A 3 4.15 -24.05 28.11
CA PRO A 3 2.74 -24.33 28.39
C PRO A 3 2.31 -23.89 29.80
N ALA A 4 3.22 -23.87 30.77
CA ALA A 4 2.91 -23.51 32.16
C ALA A 4 2.71 -21.99 32.37
N LEU A 5 3.53 -21.18 31.70
CA LEU A 5 3.45 -19.72 31.73
C LEU A 5 2.18 -19.21 31.03
N VAL A 6 1.84 -19.79 29.88
CA VAL A 6 0.60 -19.47 29.16
C VAL A 6 -0.63 -19.91 29.95
N LYS A 7 -0.60 -21.09 30.60
CA LYS A 7 -1.68 -21.53 31.50
C LYS A 7 -1.81 -20.64 32.75
N HIS A 8 -0.72 -20.15 33.33
CA HIS A 8 -0.77 -19.21 34.45
C HIS A 8 -1.31 -17.85 34.04
N LEU A 9 -0.90 -17.32 32.88
CA LEU A 9 -1.44 -16.08 32.34
C LEU A 9 -2.93 -16.20 32.00
N GLN A 10 -3.35 -17.32 31.37
CA GLN A 10 -4.78 -17.60 31.14
C GLN A 10 -5.55 -17.78 32.44
N ALA A 11 -4.97 -18.45 33.45
CA ALA A 11 -5.61 -18.63 34.74
C ALA A 11 -5.87 -17.30 35.43
N TRP A 12 -4.92 -16.38 35.37
CA TRP A 12 -5.01 -15.10 36.05
C TRP A 12 -5.91 -14.08 35.31
N LEU A 13 -5.91 -14.08 33.98
CA LEU A 13 -6.74 -13.18 33.16
C LEU A 13 -8.16 -13.70 32.91
N ILE A 14 -8.37 -15.01 32.78
CA ILE A 14 -9.61 -15.59 32.23
C ILE A 14 -10.31 -16.55 33.21
N THR A 15 -9.66 -17.23 34.15
CA THR A 15 -10.35 -18.17 35.08
C THR A 15 -10.19 -17.87 36.57
N GLY A 16 -9.48 -16.81 36.93
CA GLY A 16 -9.23 -16.39 38.31
C GLY A 16 -10.41 -15.68 38.97
N ASN A 17 -10.34 -15.60 40.30
CA ASN A 17 -11.32 -14.97 41.18
C ASN A 17 -11.57 -13.49 40.78
N LYS A 18 -12.76 -12.90 41.04
CA LYS A 18 -13.13 -11.54 40.58
C LYS A 18 -12.02 -10.50 40.84
N TRP A 19 -11.38 -10.58 42.01
CA TRP A 19 -10.28 -9.70 42.42
C TRP A 19 -8.98 -9.90 41.63
N GLN A 20 -8.62 -11.13 41.28
CA GLN A 20 -7.42 -11.40 40.46
C GLN A 20 -7.57 -10.84 39.05
N ARG A 21 -8.77 -10.93 38.46
CA ARG A 21 -9.05 -10.31 37.16
C ARG A 21 -9.01 -8.78 37.20
N ILE A 22 -9.52 -8.17 38.27
CA ILE A 22 -9.47 -6.71 38.47
C ILE A 22 -8.01 -6.24 38.60
N ILE A 23 -7.20 -6.92 39.43
CA ILE A 23 -5.78 -6.60 39.60
C ILE A 23 -5.03 -6.80 38.27
N ALA A 24 -5.32 -7.88 37.53
CA ALA A 24 -4.72 -8.13 36.23
C ALA A 24 -5.02 -7.03 35.20
N THR A 25 -6.27 -6.57 35.18
CA THR A 25 -6.71 -5.51 34.28
C THR A 25 -6.09 -4.17 34.70
N LEU A 26 -6.01 -3.88 35.99
CA LEU A 26 -5.35 -2.69 36.52
C LEU A 26 -3.85 -2.65 36.18
N ILE A 27 -3.12 -3.75 36.37
CA ILE A 27 -1.69 -3.84 36.02
C ILE A 27 -1.50 -3.67 34.51
N LEU A 28 -2.37 -4.28 33.70
CA LEU A 28 -2.32 -4.12 32.25
C LEU A 28 -2.60 -2.67 31.82
N CYS A 29 -3.63 -2.03 32.38
CA CYS A 29 -3.94 -0.63 32.13
C CYS A 29 -2.79 0.29 32.57
N LEU A 30 -2.17 0.02 33.72
CA LEU A 30 -1.03 0.78 34.22
C LEU A 30 0.19 0.63 33.30
N LEU A 31 0.50 -0.60 32.86
CA LEU A 31 1.59 -0.86 31.91
C LEU A 31 1.34 -0.16 30.56
N ILE A 32 0.13 -0.28 30.00
CA ILE A 32 -0.24 0.42 28.76
C ILE A 32 -0.16 1.94 28.96
N GLY A 33 -0.61 2.44 30.12
CA GLY A 33 -0.54 3.86 30.47
C GLY A 33 0.89 4.38 30.62
N ILE A 34 1.78 3.62 31.25
CA ILE A 34 3.20 3.97 31.40
C ILE A 34 3.91 3.92 30.05
N ILE A 35 3.70 2.86 29.27
CA ILE A 35 4.28 2.73 27.92
C ILE A 35 3.76 3.86 27.03
N GLY A 36 2.45 4.12 27.05
CA GLY A 36 1.85 5.24 26.32
C GLY A 36 2.43 6.58 26.76
N GLY A 37 2.44 6.86 28.06
CA GLY A 37 2.97 8.10 28.63
C GLY A 37 4.45 8.33 28.28
N ALA A 38 5.29 7.30 28.37
CA ALA A 38 6.69 7.36 27.97
C ALA A 38 6.82 7.65 26.46
N LEU A 39 6.01 7.00 25.63
CA LEU A 39 6.02 7.19 24.18
C LEU A 39 5.67 8.63 23.79
N PHE A 40 4.67 9.23 24.44
CA PHE A 40 4.31 10.65 24.27
C PHE A 40 5.37 11.61 24.82
N ALA A 41 6.04 11.27 25.92
CA ALA A 41 7.07 12.11 26.53
C ALA A 41 8.36 12.18 25.68
N PHE A 42 8.79 11.06 25.09
CA PHE A 42 10.05 11.02 24.33
C PHE A 42 9.91 11.42 22.86
N LEU A 43 8.83 11.02 22.19
CA LEU A 43 8.63 11.31 20.76
C LEU A 43 7.87 12.62 20.51
N GLY A 44 7.22 13.16 21.53
CA GLY A 44 6.26 14.25 21.40
C GLY A 44 4.92 13.78 20.80
N PRO A 45 3.86 14.61 20.89
CA PRO A 45 2.49 14.16 20.61
C PRO A 45 2.25 13.68 19.19
N ILE A 46 2.80 14.39 18.20
CA ILE A 46 2.54 14.13 16.78
C ILE A 46 3.18 12.81 16.35
N LEU A 47 4.45 12.59 16.70
CA LEU A 47 5.17 11.36 16.35
C LEU A 47 4.64 10.15 17.13
N ALA A 48 4.21 10.33 18.38
CA ALA A 48 3.58 9.27 19.16
C ALA A 48 2.26 8.81 18.53
N ILE A 49 1.39 9.74 18.11
CA ILE A 49 0.13 9.42 17.41
C ILE A 49 0.45 8.74 16.07
N ALA A 50 1.41 9.26 15.30
CA ALA A 50 1.81 8.68 14.02
C ALA A 50 2.31 7.23 14.18
N LEU A 51 3.12 6.96 15.21
CA LEU A 51 3.61 5.61 15.51
C LEU A 51 2.48 4.67 15.93
N LEU A 52 1.54 5.12 16.77
CA LEU A 52 0.37 4.34 17.15
C LEU A 52 -0.50 4.00 15.93
N MET A 53 -0.73 4.97 15.04
CA MET A 53 -1.45 4.76 13.78
C MET A 53 -0.73 3.76 12.87
N ALA A 54 0.60 3.85 12.77
CA ALA A 54 1.41 2.91 11.99
C ALA A 54 1.30 1.47 12.55
N ILE A 55 1.38 1.30 13.86
CA ILE A 55 1.23 0.00 14.53
C ILE A 55 -0.19 -0.54 14.32
N ALA A 56 -1.22 0.29 14.53
CA ALA A 56 -2.60 -0.10 14.30
C ALA A 56 -2.84 -0.53 12.85
N GLY A 57 -2.33 0.24 11.88
CA GLY A 57 -2.38 -0.10 10.46
C GLY A 57 -1.71 -1.44 10.16
N ALA A 58 -0.49 -1.66 10.67
CA ALA A 58 0.24 -2.92 10.50
C ALA A 58 -0.53 -4.12 11.08
N LEU A 59 -1.13 -3.97 12.26
CA LEU A 59 -1.96 -5.02 12.88
C LEU A 59 -3.23 -5.31 12.06
N ILE A 60 -3.88 -4.28 11.52
CA ILE A 60 -5.06 -4.43 10.65
C ILE A 60 -4.68 -5.18 9.37
N MET A 61 -3.55 -4.82 8.74
CA MET A 61 -3.02 -5.51 7.56
C MET A 61 -2.68 -6.98 7.86
N LEU A 62 -2.07 -7.25 9.01
CA LEU A 62 -1.77 -8.62 9.45
C LEU A 62 -3.04 -9.45 9.69
N ARG A 63 -4.13 -8.80 10.12
CA ARG A 63 -5.41 -9.46 10.40
C ARG A 63 -6.16 -9.86 9.13
N SER A 64 -6.07 -9.08 8.05
CA SER A 64 -6.81 -9.35 6.81
C SER A 64 -6.05 -8.86 5.58
N THR A 65 -5.88 -9.78 4.63
CA THR A 65 -5.23 -9.51 3.34
C THR A 65 -5.97 -8.48 2.50
N GLN A 66 -7.27 -8.28 2.74
CA GLN A 66 -8.04 -7.29 2.00
C GLN A 66 -7.65 -5.86 2.38
N PHE A 67 -7.45 -5.59 3.67
CA PHE A 67 -6.93 -4.29 4.10
C PHE A 67 -5.49 -4.09 3.62
N THR A 68 -4.69 -5.15 3.52
CA THR A 68 -3.36 -5.08 2.91
C THR A 68 -3.41 -4.68 1.44
N PHE A 69 -4.38 -5.20 0.66
CA PHE A 69 -4.58 -4.75 -0.72
C PHE A 69 -5.05 -3.29 -0.81
N PHE A 70 -5.92 -2.83 0.10
CA PHE A 70 -6.30 -1.42 0.14
C PHE A 70 -5.12 -0.51 0.48
N ALA A 71 -4.29 -0.91 1.44
CA ALA A 71 -3.05 -0.22 1.76
C ALA A 71 -2.10 -0.19 0.55
N LEU A 72 -1.96 -1.31 -0.17
CA LEU A 72 -1.13 -1.42 -1.37
C LEU A 72 -1.60 -0.44 -2.45
N ILE A 73 -2.89 -0.42 -2.74
CA ILE A 73 -3.49 0.52 -3.70
C ILE A 73 -3.27 1.96 -3.25
N GLY A 74 -3.51 2.26 -1.97
CA GLY A 74 -3.30 3.59 -1.41
C GLY A 74 -1.86 4.06 -1.56
N VAL A 75 -0.88 3.20 -1.28
CA VAL A 75 0.55 3.51 -1.47
C VAL A 75 0.86 3.73 -2.94
N ILE A 76 0.46 2.83 -3.84
CA ILE A 76 0.74 2.96 -5.29
C ILE A 76 0.14 4.24 -5.87
N CYS A 77 -1.09 4.60 -5.47
CA CYS A 77 -1.80 5.73 -6.06
C CYS A 77 -1.42 7.07 -5.42
N LEU A 78 -1.21 7.12 -4.10
CA LEU A 78 -1.09 8.38 -3.35
C LEU A 78 0.31 8.65 -2.84
N LEU A 79 1.13 7.61 -2.60
CA LEU A 79 2.47 7.76 -2.03
C LEU A 79 3.48 6.76 -2.66
N PRO A 80 3.61 6.70 -4.00
CA PRO A 80 4.39 5.64 -4.65
C PRO A 80 5.90 5.70 -4.32
N PHE A 81 6.41 6.87 -3.97
CA PHE A 81 7.83 7.10 -3.67
C PHE A 81 8.12 7.34 -2.18
N ALA A 82 7.14 7.14 -1.30
CA ALA A 82 7.34 7.33 0.13
C ALA A 82 8.26 6.23 0.68
N ALA A 83 9.38 6.65 1.27
CA ALA A 83 10.33 5.76 1.93
C ALA A 83 10.50 6.11 3.40
N LEU A 84 10.78 5.10 4.22
CA LEU A 84 11.03 5.33 5.65
C LEU A 84 12.35 6.10 5.84
N PRO A 85 12.35 7.18 6.63
CA PRO A 85 13.57 7.88 7.00
C PRO A 85 14.26 7.13 8.14
N VAL A 86 14.83 5.96 7.85
CA VAL A 86 15.65 5.21 8.80
C VAL A 86 17.08 5.75 8.78
N PRO A 87 17.55 6.45 9.84
CA PRO A 87 18.93 6.88 9.93
C PRO A 87 19.81 5.63 10.12
N ASN A 88 20.97 5.59 9.45
CA ASN A 88 22.03 4.58 9.63
C ASN A 88 21.80 3.18 9.03
N ILE A 89 20.65 2.93 8.39
CA ILE A 89 20.48 1.72 7.56
C ILE A 89 20.92 2.10 6.14
N GLY A 90 21.93 1.43 5.60
CA GLY A 90 22.52 1.70 4.27
C GLY A 90 21.57 1.51 3.07
N PHE A 91 20.25 1.43 3.31
CA PHE A 91 19.17 1.47 2.33
C PHE A 91 17.91 2.01 3.01
N SER A 92 17.01 2.63 2.23
CA SER A 92 15.70 3.07 2.72
C SER A 92 14.58 2.19 2.14
N PRO A 93 13.89 1.38 2.96
CA PRO A 93 12.74 0.62 2.48
C PRO A 93 11.59 1.55 2.11
N THR A 94 10.93 1.27 1.00
CA THR A 94 9.74 2.02 0.57
C THR A 94 8.50 1.56 1.33
N PHE A 95 7.45 2.37 1.33
CA PHE A 95 6.17 1.95 1.90
C PHE A 95 5.59 0.77 1.12
N LEU A 96 5.85 0.74 -0.20
CA LEU A 96 5.49 -0.36 -1.07
C LEU A 96 6.20 -1.65 -0.63
N ASP A 97 7.51 -1.61 -0.37
CA ASP A 97 8.28 -2.75 0.14
C ASP A 97 7.63 -3.34 1.39
N LEU A 98 7.29 -2.48 2.36
CA LEU A 98 6.69 -2.89 3.63
C LEU A 98 5.33 -3.56 3.42
N VAL A 99 4.48 -2.97 2.59
CA VAL A 99 3.15 -3.53 2.30
C VAL A 99 3.26 -4.87 1.57
N LEU A 100 4.17 -4.99 0.59
CA LEU A 100 4.42 -6.24 -0.12
C LEU A 100 4.94 -7.33 0.82
N VAL A 101 5.87 -6.99 1.72
CA VAL A 101 6.39 -7.94 2.72
C VAL A 101 5.29 -8.39 3.68
N VAL A 102 4.45 -7.47 4.16
CA VAL A 102 3.30 -7.83 5.01
C VAL A 102 2.31 -8.72 4.24
N LEU A 103 2.06 -8.44 2.96
CA LEU A 103 1.19 -9.27 2.12
C LEU A 103 1.77 -10.67 1.92
N LEU A 104 3.07 -10.77 1.63
CA LEU A 104 3.76 -12.05 1.51
C LEU A 104 3.71 -12.84 2.82
N PHE A 105 4.00 -12.18 3.95
CA PHE A 105 4.01 -12.79 5.26
C PHE A 105 2.62 -13.30 5.66
N THR A 106 1.58 -12.47 5.49
CA THR A 106 0.19 -12.88 5.79
C THR A 106 -0.25 -14.07 4.94
N TRP A 107 0.14 -14.10 3.66
CA TRP A 107 -0.13 -15.24 2.79
C TRP A 107 0.64 -16.49 3.21
N LEU A 108 1.93 -16.38 3.53
CA LEU A 108 2.75 -17.50 3.99
C LEU A 108 2.19 -18.12 5.28
N PHE A 109 1.71 -17.29 6.21
CA PHE A 109 1.03 -17.75 7.42
C PHE A 109 -0.29 -18.48 7.13
N LYS A 110 -1.07 -18.03 6.13
CA LYS A 110 -2.28 -18.76 5.69
C LYS A 110 -1.93 -20.13 5.11
N VAL A 111 -0.87 -20.21 4.30
CA VAL A 111 -0.36 -21.46 3.73
C VAL A 111 0.11 -22.40 4.84
N ALA A 112 0.95 -21.92 5.76
CA ALA A 112 1.48 -22.71 6.87
C ALA A 112 0.37 -23.26 7.80
N ARG A 113 -0.70 -22.48 8.03
CA ARG A 113 -1.88 -22.93 8.79
C ARG A 113 -2.79 -23.89 8.03
N LYS A 114 -2.39 -24.33 6.82
CA LYS A 114 -3.20 -25.17 5.90
C LYS A 114 -4.60 -24.61 5.63
N LYS A 115 -4.79 -23.30 5.84
CA LYS A 115 -6.05 -22.63 5.49
C LYS A 115 -6.21 -22.45 3.98
N GLN A 116 -5.14 -22.70 3.22
CA GLN A 116 -5.12 -22.64 1.77
C GLN A 116 -5.28 -24.05 1.18
N GLN A 117 -6.53 -24.50 1.05
CA GLN A 117 -6.84 -25.86 0.59
C GLN A 117 -6.73 -26.06 -0.94
N ARG A 118 -6.76 -24.98 -1.72
CA ARG A 118 -6.63 -25.02 -3.18
C ARG A 118 -5.73 -23.87 -3.64
N PHE A 119 -4.64 -24.21 -4.31
CA PHE A 119 -3.83 -23.27 -5.08
C PHE A 119 -4.50 -23.11 -6.45
N LEU A 120 -4.84 -21.88 -6.80
CA LEU A 120 -5.38 -21.58 -8.11
C LEU A 120 -4.20 -21.42 -9.06
N SER A 121 -4.06 -22.35 -10.00
CA SER A 121 -3.13 -22.22 -11.10
C SER A 121 -3.84 -21.49 -12.23
N SER A 122 -3.26 -20.36 -12.67
CA SER A 122 -3.69 -19.69 -13.90
C SER A 122 -2.83 -20.19 -15.06
N PRO A 123 -3.37 -20.30 -16.30
CA PRO A 123 -2.57 -20.58 -17.50
C PRO A 123 -1.40 -19.59 -17.70
N LEU A 124 -1.52 -18.37 -17.15
CA LEU A 124 -0.46 -17.36 -17.16
C LEU A 124 0.60 -17.55 -16.07
N GLY A 125 0.35 -18.44 -15.10
CA GLY A 125 1.27 -18.73 -14.00
C GLY A 125 2.63 -19.24 -14.46
N PRO A 126 2.71 -20.30 -15.30
CA PRO A 126 3.99 -20.82 -15.77
C PRO A 126 4.82 -19.80 -16.57
N PRO A 127 4.27 -19.03 -17.53
CA PRO A 127 5.02 -17.96 -18.20
C PRO A 127 5.58 -16.90 -17.24
N ILE A 128 4.80 -16.48 -16.24
CA ILE A 128 5.24 -15.48 -15.26
C ILE A 128 6.32 -16.06 -14.33
N ALA A 129 6.19 -17.33 -13.94
CA ALA A 129 7.22 -18.03 -13.18
C ALA A 129 8.51 -18.19 -13.99
N ALA A 130 8.41 -18.52 -15.28
CA ALA A 130 9.56 -18.59 -16.18
C ALA A 130 10.24 -17.22 -16.31
N PHE A 131 9.48 -16.14 -16.45
CA PHE A 131 10.01 -14.77 -16.44
C PHE A 131 10.74 -14.44 -15.14
N MET A 132 10.21 -14.85 -13.99
CA MET A 132 10.85 -14.66 -12.69
C MET A 132 12.18 -15.44 -12.57
N VAL A 133 12.22 -16.69 -13.06
CA VAL A 133 13.45 -17.49 -13.10
C VAL A 133 14.48 -16.84 -14.03
N LEU A 134 14.04 -16.35 -15.20
CA LEU A 134 14.90 -15.63 -16.13
C LEU A 134 15.47 -14.36 -15.49
N ALA A 135 14.65 -13.58 -14.78
CA ALA A 135 15.11 -12.40 -14.06
C ALA A 135 16.18 -12.74 -13.01
N CYS A 136 16.01 -13.84 -12.26
CA CYS A 136 17.04 -14.36 -11.35
C CYS A 136 18.32 -14.77 -12.07
N ALA A 137 18.22 -15.50 -13.18
CA ALA A 137 19.38 -15.90 -13.96
C ALA A 137 20.13 -14.69 -14.53
N SER A 138 19.42 -13.72 -15.11
CA SER A 138 19.98 -12.47 -15.62
C SER A 138 20.66 -11.66 -14.51
N PHE A 139 20.06 -11.59 -13.32
CA PHE A 139 20.67 -10.91 -12.18
C PHE A 139 21.98 -11.58 -11.77
N VAL A 140 21.97 -12.91 -11.59
CA VAL A 140 23.18 -13.68 -11.20
C VAL A 140 24.29 -13.53 -12.22
N ILE A 141 24.00 -13.61 -13.52
CA ILE A 141 24.98 -13.38 -14.60
C ILE A 141 25.50 -11.93 -14.52
N GLY A 142 24.61 -10.96 -14.33
CA GLY A 142 24.93 -9.53 -14.20
C GLY A 142 25.88 -9.19 -13.05
N LEU A 143 25.88 -9.97 -11.97
CA LEU A 143 26.82 -9.80 -10.85
C LEU A 143 28.29 -9.97 -11.25
N SER A 144 28.55 -10.61 -12.38
CA SER A 144 29.92 -10.72 -12.94
C SER A 144 30.47 -9.38 -13.41
N TYR A 145 29.59 -8.39 -13.66
CA TYR A 145 29.95 -7.09 -14.23
C TYR A 145 29.84 -5.93 -13.23
N ALA A 146 29.19 -6.13 -12.08
CA ALA A 146 28.99 -5.07 -11.09
C ALA A 146 28.93 -5.63 -9.65
N PRO A 147 29.53 -4.93 -8.66
CA PRO A 147 29.48 -5.36 -7.26
C PRO A 147 28.07 -5.27 -6.68
N ILE A 148 27.72 -6.21 -5.80
CA ILE A 148 26.45 -6.20 -5.07
C ILE A 148 26.46 -5.04 -4.08
N THR A 149 25.52 -4.11 -4.26
CA THR A 149 25.21 -3.08 -3.25
C THR A 149 23.88 -3.41 -2.56
N THR A 150 23.69 -2.92 -1.33
CA THR A 150 22.44 -3.07 -0.56
C THR A 150 21.24 -2.52 -1.33
N ASN A 151 21.40 -1.37 -1.99
CA ASN A 151 20.34 -0.77 -2.80
C ASN A 151 20.02 -1.60 -4.03
N LEU A 152 21.03 -2.14 -4.72
CA LEU A 152 20.82 -3.00 -5.89
C LEU A 152 20.06 -4.27 -5.49
N LEU A 153 20.45 -4.92 -4.39
CA LEU A 153 19.76 -6.08 -3.86
C LEU A 153 18.31 -5.75 -3.46
N ARG A 154 18.09 -4.62 -2.79
CA ARG A 154 16.74 -4.16 -2.41
C ARG A 154 15.84 -3.99 -3.63
N HIS A 155 16.27 -3.22 -4.64
CA HIS A 155 15.47 -3.00 -5.85
C HIS A 155 15.20 -4.32 -6.60
N PHE A 156 16.16 -5.24 -6.61
CA PHE A 156 15.96 -6.54 -7.22
C PHE A 156 14.90 -7.38 -6.47
N VAL A 157 14.96 -7.41 -5.14
CA VAL A 157 13.94 -8.07 -4.31
C VAL A 157 12.58 -7.40 -4.48
N GLU A 158 12.52 -6.07 -4.52
CA GLU A 158 11.31 -5.28 -4.77
C GLU A 158 10.68 -5.65 -6.14
N LEU A 159 11.51 -5.79 -7.18
CA LEU A 159 11.08 -6.26 -8.51
C LEU A 159 10.52 -7.68 -8.44
N LEU A 160 11.22 -8.62 -7.78
CA LEU A 160 10.75 -10.00 -7.64
C LEU A 160 9.43 -10.08 -6.87
N LEU A 161 9.29 -9.32 -5.77
CA LEU A 161 8.05 -9.24 -5.00
C LEU A 161 6.92 -8.63 -5.83
N SER A 162 7.22 -7.65 -6.68
CA SER A 162 6.25 -7.03 -7.59
C SER A 162 5.76 -8.01 -8.66
N ILE A 163 6.64 -8.84 -9.22
CA ILE A 163 6.21 -9.93 -10.13
C ILE A 163 5.42 -10.99 -9.34
N PHE A 164 5.87 -11.34 -8.14
CA PHE A 164 5.21 -12.33 -7.28
C PHE A 164 3.82 -11.88 -6.80
N LEU A 165 3.56 -10.56 -6.77
CA LEU A 165 2.24 -9.99 -6.48
C LEU A 165 1.15 -10.61 -7.34
N PHE A 166 1.44 -10.99 -8.59
CA PHE A 166 0.49 -11.72 -9.44
C PHE A 166 -0.05 -12.99 -8.75
N PHE A 167 0.83 -13.83 -8.21
CA PHE A 167 0.44 -15.04 -7.50
C PHE A 167 -0.25 -14.73 -6.17
N LEU A 168 0.16 -13.66 -5.48
CA LEU A 168 -0.47 -13.22 -4.24
C LEU A 168 -1.91 -12.77 -4.50
N VAL A 169 -2.17 -12.00 -5.55
CA VAL A 169 -3.53 -11.59 -5.95
C VAL A 169 -4.36 -12.81 -6.30
N LEU A 170 -3.88 -13.68 -7.20
CA LEU A 170 -4.61 -14.89 -7.62
C LEU A 170 -5.00 -15.81 -6.46
N ASN A 171 -4.13 -15.97 -5.46
CA ASN A 171 -4.40 -16.89 -4.37
C ASN A 171 -5.20 -16.27 -3.21
N ASN A 172 -5.23 -14.95 -3.09
CA ASN A 172 -5.94 -14.25 -2.00
C ASN A 172 -7.29 -13.66 -2.40
N VAL A 173 -7.46 -13.20 -3.65
CA VAL A 173 -8.71 -12.62 -4.15
C VAL A 173 -9.57 -13.74 -4.72
N ARG A 174 -10.46 -14.30 -3.90
CA ARG A 174 -11.22 -15.52 -4.23
C ARG A 174 -12.69 -15.29 -4.50
N THR A 175 -13.25 -14.21 -3.95
CA THR A 175 -14.67 -13.91 -4.11
C THR A 175 -14.86 -12.71 -5.02
N ARG A 176 -15.98 -12.71 -5.75
CA ARG A 176 -16.39 -11.56 -6.57
C ARG A 176 -16.41 -10.28 -5.73
N GLY A 177 -17.01 -10.30 -4.54
CA GLY A 177 -17.05 -9.13 -3.66
C GLY A 177 -15.67 -8.59 -3.25
N GLN A 178 -14.66 -9.45 -3.06
CA GLN A 178 -13.30 -8.99 -2.79
C GLN A 178 -12.70 -8.26 -3.99
N LEU A 179 -12.85 -8.83 -5.19
CA LEU A 179 -12.39 -8.21 -6.42
C LEU A 179 -13.09 -6.87 -6.65
N GLU A 180 -14.41 -6.83 -6.49
CA GLU A 180 -15.21 -5.60 -6.61
C GLU A 180 -14.70 -4.51 -5.67
N GLN A 181 -14.48 -4.83 -4.40
CA GLN A 181 -13.96 -3.86 -3.42
C GLN A 181 -12.54 -3.37 -3.75
N ILE A 182 -11.66 -4.26 -4.24
CA ILE A 182 -10.30 -3.89 -4.65
C ILE A 182 -10.34 -2.97 -5.87
N VAL A 183 -11.18 -3.27 -6.87
CA VAL A 183 -11.33 -2.43 -8.06
C VAL A 183 -11.94 -1.07 -7.68
N ILE A 184 -12.95 -1.05 -6.82
CA ILE A 184 -13.53 0.20 -6.30
C ILE A 184 -12.47 1.04 -5.58
N ALA A 185 -11.65 0.41 -4.72
CA ALA A 185 -10.55 1.10 -4.04
C ALA A 185 -9.54 1.68 -5.03
N LEU A 186 -9.20 0.94 -6.10
CA LEU A 186 -8.31 1.42 -7.16
C LEU A 186 -8.89 2.65 -7.88
N ILE A 187 -10.19 2.61 -8.22
CA ILE A 187 -10.88 3.73 -8.89
C ILE A 187 -10.88 4.96 -7.98
N TRP A 188 -11.26 4.83 -6.71
CA TRP A 188 -11.29 5.95 -5.77
C TRP A 188 -9.90 6.50 -5.45
N ALA A 189 -8.90 5.64 -5.31
CA ALA A 189 -7.52 6.07 -5.08
C ALA A 189 -6.93 6.78 -6.31
N GLY A 190 -7.22 6.29 -7.53
CA GLY A 190 -6.86 6.95 -8.77
C GLY A 190 -7.58 8.29 -8.96
N PHE A 191 -8.86 8.37 -8.60
CA PHE A 191 -9.61 9.63 -8.57
C PHE A 191 -8.99 10.64 -7.60
N ALA A 192 -8.65 10.20 -6.38
CA ALA A 192 -7.98 11.06 -5.41
C ALA A 192 -6.60 11.52 -5.91
N ALA A 193 -5.81 10.64 -6.53
CA ALA A 193 -4.52 10.99 -7.13
C ALA A 193 -4.68 12.02 -8.26
N SER A 194 -5.71 11.88 -9.10
CA SER A 194 -6.06 12.84 -10.15
C SER A 194 -6.47 14.19 -9.57
N LEU A 195 -7.34 14.18 -8.56
CA LEU A 195 -7.80 15.40 -7.89
C LEU A 195 -6.64 16.16 -7.25
N ILE A 196 -5.74 15.46 -6.56
CA ILE A 196 -4.51 16.05 -6.01
C ILE A 196 -3.66 16.65 -7.14
N GLY A 197 -3.50 15.92 -8.25
CA GLY A 197 -2.77 16.42 -9.43
C GLY A 197 -3.37 17.72 -9.99
N ILE A 198 -4.69 17.78 -10.15
CA ILE A 198 -5.42 18.97 -10.64
C ILE A 198 -5.27 20.14 -9.65
N VAL A 199 -5.52 19.90 -8.37
CA VAL A 199 -5.42 20.95 -7.34
C VAL A 199 -3.99 21.53 -7.29
N LEU A 200 -2.96 20.68 -7.32
CA LEU A 200 -1.56 21.13 -7.33
C LEU A 200 -1.17 21.85 -8.62
N TYR A 201 -1.79 21.52 -9.75
CA TYR A 201 -1.59 22.17 -11.04
C TYR A 201 -2.12 23.61 -11.05
N PHE A 202 -3.28 23.84 -10.42
CA PHE A 202 -3.89 25.18 -10.35
C PHE A 202 -3.38 26.03 -9.18
N LEU A 203 -2.66 25.46 -8.23
CA LEU A 203 -2.09 26.19 -7.09
C LEU A 203 -0.86 27.01 -7.51
N PRO A 204 -0.57 28.15 -6.83
CA PRO A 204 0.66 28.89 -7.06
C PRO A 204 1.91 28.04 -6.79
N HIS A 205 2.93 28.16 -7.65
CA HIS A 205 4.17 27.37 -7.59
C HIS A 205 4.81 27.33 -6.19
N ASN A 206 4.88 28.46 -5.50
CA ASN A 206 5.46 28.53 -4.15
C ASN A 206 4.70 27.67 -3.13
N THR A 207 3.38 27.63 -3.23
CA THR A 207 2.52 26.82 -2.36
C THR A 207 2.68 25.34 -2.69
N THR A 208 2.68 24.98 -3.98
CA THR A 208 2.89 23.60 -4.44
C THR A 208 4.25 23.07 -3.99
N VAL A 209 5.33 23.84 -4.17
CA VAL A 209 6.67 23.47 -3.70
C VAL A 209 6.69 23.32 -2.18
N ARG A 210 6.07 24.22 -1.43
CA ARG A 210 6.03 24.14 0.04
C ARG A 210 5.30 22.90 0.52
N LEU A 211 4.12 22.60 -0.05
CA LEU A 211 3.31 21.44 0.28
C LEU A 211 4.04 20.14 -0.05
N LEU A 212 4.54 19.99 -1.27
CA LEU A 212 5.23 18.76 -1.66
C LEU A 212 6.58 18.62 -0.92
N SER A 213 7.25 19.73 -0.59
CA SER A 213 8.46 19.69 0.24
C SER A 213 8.19 19.25 1.68
N THR A 214 6.94 19.28 2.20
CA THR A 214 6.67 18.67 3.52
C THR A 214 6.80 17.15 3.48
N LEU A 215 6.62 16.53 2.31
CA LEU A 215 6.84 15.09 2.13
C LEU A 215 8.32 14.70 2.13
N ARG A 216 9.25 15.66 2.27
CA ARG A 216 10.70 15.40 2.43
C ARG A 216 10.98 14.43 3.58
N ILE A 217 10.13 14.41 4.61
CA ILE A 217 10.21 13.45 5.72
C ILE A 217 10.23 11.99 5.20
N PHE A 218 9.49 11.71 4.12
CA PHE A 218 9.44 10.40 3.46
C PHE A 218 10.42 10.29 2.28
N ARG A 219 11.51 11.06 2.30
CA ARG A 219 12.50 11.16 1.22
C ARG A 219 11.95 11.64 -0.13
N TYR A 220 10.82 12.34 -0.13
CA TYR A 220 10.34 13.03 -1.32
C TYR A 220 11.32 14.15 -1.72
N PRO A 221 11.54 14.42 -3.02
CA PRO A 221 12.33 15.55 -3.49
C PRO A 221 11.83 16.87 -2.91
N SER A 222 12.69 17.88 -2.84
CA SER A 222 12.30 19.17 -2.28
C SER A 222 12.94 20.34 -3.01
N GLY A 223 12.33 21.51 -2.89
CA GLY A 223 12.73 22.69 -3.67
C GLY A 223 12.12 22.71 -5.07
N SER A 224 12.74 23.46 -5.99
CA SER A 224 12.26 23.64 -7.36
C SER A 224 12.22 22.34 -8.17
N ALA A 225 13.06 21.36 -7.84
CA ALA A 225 13.14 20.04 -8.50
C ALA A 225 11.86 19.18 -8.35
N VAL A 226 10.91 19.62 -7.52
CA VAL A 226 9.59 18.99 -7.38
C VAL A 226 8.68 19.33 -8.55
N LEU A 227 8.83 20.51 -9.13
CA LEU A 227 8.06 20.93 -10.29
C LEU A 227 8.71 20.34 -11.54
N ARG A 228 7.89 19.75 -12.41
CA ARG A 228 8.33 19.17 -13.67
C ARG A 228 7.76 19.95 -14.82
N PHE A 229 8.64 20.54 -15.61
CA PHE A 229 8.26 21.26 -16.83
C PHE A 229 8.52 20.36 -18.05
N VAL A 230 7.89 20.68 -19.17
CA VAL A 230 8.26 20.04 -20.45
C VAL A 230 9.72 20.37 -20.74
N GLU A 231 10.51 19.35 -21.11
CA GLU A 231 11.95 19.47 -21.37
C GLU A 231 12.78 20.06 -20.21
N ASP A 232 12.25 20.00 -18.97
CA ASP A 232 12.82 20.67 -17.80
C ASP A 232 13.09 22.18 -17.99
N ASN A 233 12.40 22.80 -18.95
CA ASN A 233 12.48 24.24 -19.23
C ASN A 233 11.35 25.00 -18.50
N PRO A 234 11.65 25.91 -17.57
CA PRO A 234 10.64 26.71 -16.85
C PRO A 234 9.76 27.60 -17.75
N GLU A 235 10.19 27.88 -18.98
CA GLU A 235 9.41 28.65 -19.96
C GLU A 235 8.30 27.81 -20.61
N LEU A 236 8.38 26.49 -20.50
CA LEU A 236 7.40 25.56 -21.05
C LEU A 236 6.32 25.19 -20.02
N PRO A 237 5.15 24.66 -20.46
CA PRO A 237 4.07 24.33 -19.55
C PRO A 237 4.47 23.34 -18.45
N LEU A 238 3.93 23.56 -17.25
CA LEU A 238 4.05 22.65 -16.12
C LEU A 238 3.39 21.31 -16.46
N ARG A 239 3.98 20.20 -15.99
CA ARG A 239 3.42 18.86 -16.09
C ARG A 239 2.82 18.47 -14.73
N ALA A 240 1.59 17.97 -14.74
CA ALA A 240 0.94 17.50 -13.53
C ALA A 240 1.63 16.23 -13.01
N THR A 241 2.11 16.26 -11.76
CA THR A 241 2.83 15.15 -11.12
C THR A 241 2.07 14.52 -9.96
N SER A 242 1.07 15.21 -9.39
CA SER A 242 0.43 14.80 -8.14
C SER A 242 1.50 14.51 -7.08
N THR A 243 1.42 13.39 -6.36
CA THR A 243 2.45 12.88 -5.45
C THR A 243 3.41 11.89 -6.10
N SER A 244 3.34 11.70 -7.43
CA SER A 244 4.09 10.66 -8.14
C SER A 244 5.48 11.08 -8.60
N ILE A 245 6.00 12.26 -8.21
CA ILE A 245 7.30 12.86 -8.63
C ILE A 245 7.46 13.08 -10.13
N ASP A 246 7.23 12.04 -10.92
CA ASP A 246 7.30 11.94 -12.37
C ASP A 246 5.89 11.97 -12.99
N PRO A 247 5.66 12.86 -13.98
CA PRO A 247 4.37 12.99 -14.65
C PRO A 247 3.98 11.74 -15.47
N ASN A 248 4.94 10.95 -15.96
CA ASN A 248 4.66 9.72 -16.70
C ASN A 248 4.11 8.62 -15.79
N VAL A 249 4.56 8.57 -14.54
CA VAL A 249 4.05 7.61 -13.54
C VAL A 249 2.59 7.93 -13.21
N LEU A 250 2.27 9.21 -13.00
CA LEU A 250 0.88 9.64 -12.85
C LEU A 250 0.05 9.32 -14.11
N GLY A 251 0.56 9.66 -15.29
CA GLY A 251 -0.11 9.38 -16.56
C GLY A 251 -0.41 7.88 -16.75
N GLY A 252 0.57 7.02 -16.49
CA GLY A 252 0.41 5.57 -16.55
C GLY A 252 -0.65 5.04 -15.59
N LEU A 253 -0.66 5.52 -14.34
CA LEU A 253 -1.69 5.19 -13.37
C LEU A 253 -3.09 5.60 -13.87
N LEU A 254 -3.24 6.83 -14.38
CA LEU A 254 -4.52 7.34 -14.86
C LEU A 254 -5.02 6.58 -16.09
N VAL A 255 -4.15 6.17 -17.01
CA VAL A 255 -4.52 5.32 -18.15
C VAL A 255 -5.10 3.99 -17.66
N VAL A 256 -4.44 3.32 -16.71
CA VAL A 256 -4.92 2.05 -16.15
C VAL A 256 -6.25 2.25 -15.42
N VAL A 257 -6.36 3.27 -14.56
CA VAL A 257 -7.59 3.57 -13.82
C VAL A 257 -8.73 3.90 -14.77
N THR A 258 -8.48 4.66 -15.83
CA THR A 258 -9.48 5.00 -16.85
C THR A 258 -9.93 3.77 -17.62
N ALA A 259 -8.99 2.92 -18.05
CA ALA A 259 -9.29 1.67 -18.74
C ALA A 259 -10.15 0.72 -17.90
N VAL A 260 -10.01 0.76 -16.57
CA VAL A 260 -10.85 0.00 -15.65
C VAL A 260 -12.19 0.70 -15.37
N THR A 261 -12.22 2.02 -15.28
CA THR A 261 -13.41 2.81 -14.90
C THR A 261 -14.41 2.95 -16.05
N VAL A 262 -13.94 3.22 -17.27
CA VAL A 262 -14.81 3.48 -18.44
C VAL A 262 -15.77 2.30 -18.71
N PRO A 263 -15.32 1.02 -18.71
CA PRO A 263 -16.24 -0.10 -18.85
C PRO A 263 -17.31 -0.14 -17.75
N GLN A 264 -17.02 0.32 -16.52
CA GLN A 264 -18.00 0.34 -15.43
C GLN A 264 -19.13 1.34 -15.65
N LEU A 265 -18.90 2.38 -16.47
CA LEU A 265 -19.93 3.36 -16.83
C LEU A 265 -20.86 2.85 -17.94
N LEU A 266 -20.40 1.86 -18.72
CA LEU A 266 -21.10 1.32 -19.89
C LEU A 266 -21.66 -0.10 -19.64
N ALA A 267 -21.18 -0.79 -18.60
CA ALA A 267 -21.57 -2.16 -18.29
C ALA A 267 -23.03 -2.25 -17.81
N ARG A 268 -23.69 -3.36 -18.15
CA ARG A 268 -25.06 -3.67 -17.71
C ARG A 268 -25.15 -3.97 -16.21
N ASP A 269 -24.12 -4.65 -15.68
CA ASP A 269 -23.98 -4.99 -14.26
C ASP A 269 -22.71 -4.31 -13.70
N PRO A 270 -22.73 -2.99 -13.47
CA PRO A 270 -21.56 -2.26 -13.01
C PRO A 270 -21.32 -2.51 -11.51
N LEU A 271 -20.13 -2.13 -11.05
CA LEU A 271 -19.78 -2.21 -9.63
C LEU A 271 -20.79 -1.46 -8.73
N PRO A 272 -21.00 -1.89 -7.47
CA PRO A 272 -21.98 -1.30 -6.55
C PRO A 272 -22.08 0.24 -6.49
N PRO A 273 -20.98 1.02 -6.44
CA PRO A 273 -21.08 2.49 -6.43
C PRO A 273 -21.56 3.09 -7.76
N PHE A 274 -21.44 2.35 -8.86
CA PHE A 274 -21.92 2.71 -10.19
C PHE A 274 -23.29 2.06 -10.51
N ASN A 275 -23.80 1.21 -9.61
CA ASN A 275 -25.02 0.42 -9.78
C ASN A 275 -26.31 1.17 -9.40
N ARG A 276 -26.48 2.44 -9.80
CA ARG A 276 -27.74 3.17 -9.53
C ARG A 276 -28.40 3.67 -10.80
N GLY A 277 -29.67 3.26 -10.96
CA GLY A 277 -30.57 3.39 -12.10
C GLY A 277 -30.95 4.80 -12.57
N TRP A 278 -30.07 5.80 -12.38
CA TRP A 278 -30.20 7.12 -13.02
C TRP A 278 -29.58 7.16 -14.42
N HIS A 279 -28.66 6.24 -14.75
CA HIS A 279 -28.08 6.12 -16.09
C HIS A 279 -29.09 5.72 -17.18
N TRP A 280 -30.20 5.08 -16.81
CA TRP A 280 -31.26 4.71 -17.74
C TRP A 280 -32.20 5.87 -18.14
N LEU A 281 -32.13 7.02 -17.46
CA LEU A 281 -32.93 8.20 -17.83
C LEU A 281 -32.24 9.10 -18.86
N GLY A 282 -30.91 9.11 -18.93
CA GLY A 282 -30.16 10.00 -19.83
C GLY A 282 -29.72 9.38 -21.16
N ILE A 283 -29.42 8.08 -21.18
CA ILE A 283 -28.80 7.44 -22.36
C ILE A 283 -29.85 6.89 -23.34
N ASN A 284 -31.07 6.58 -22.88
CA ASN A 284 -32.16 6.14 -23.75
C ASN A 284 -32.74 7.25 -24.65
N TRP A 285 -32.40 8.53 -24.43
CA TRP A 285 -32.85 9.62 -25.31
C TRP A 285 -32.08 9.70 -26.63
N LEU A 286 -30.90 9.07 -26.73
CA LEU A 286 -30.07 9.09 -27.94
C LEU A 286 -30.14 7.79 -28.75
N ALA A 287 -30.90 6.79 -28.27
CA ALA A 287 -31.01 5.47 -28.89
C ALA A 287 -32.46 5.10 -29.25
N VAL A 288 -33.27 6.08 -29.65
CA VAL A 288 -34.57 5.86 -30.30
C VAL A 288 -34.51 6.49 -31.70
N PRO A 289 -34.51 5.65 -32.74
CA PRO A 289 -35.56 5.70 -33.75
C PRO A 289 -36.56 4.56 -33.59
#